data_AF-A0A4Q6G4D4-F1
#
_entry.id   AF-A0A4Q6G4D4-F1
#
_cell.length_a   1.000
_cell.length_b   1.000
_cell.length_c   1.000
_cell.angle_alpha   90.00
_cell.angle_beta   90.00
_cell.angle_gamma   90.00
#
_symmetry.space_group_name_H-M   'P 1'
#
loop_
_entity.id
_entity.type
_entity.pdbx_description
1 polymer ?
#
loop_
_entity_poly.entity_id
_entity_poly.type
_entity_poly.pdbx_seq_one_letter_code
_entity_poly.pdbx_strand_id
1 'polypeptide(L)'
;MRRHQWLLSLSLATMTAFSFGCEDDDDNDVIVEAASPSPTTPTPGLTSPTVEATLPGNTFESTCLETRLLDMMSTTRRLVFGAAGELSKTETFFLGDDCGTSPYLVYESTGTYSDKGPNSDLVGSNNIDFAIQSTSLTPLSELLVVSFNTRQYCGKKDWVLDQKVDVTGLSCDSLSLNTATQAADIYVVEDDVLYLGSTFNYDSAKDATRPTSVDRDVSYRIPSIQ
;
A
#
# COMPACT_ATOMS: atom_id res chain seq x y z
N MET A 1 -32.44 9.27 -44.55
CA MET A 1 -31.16 8.63 -44.97
C MET A 1 -30.16 9.70 -45.36
N ARG A 2 -29.25 10.11 -44.47
CA ARG A 2 -28.03 10.86 -44.83
C ARG A 2 -26.95 10.46 -43.84
N ARG A 3 -25.96 9.68 -44.32
CA ARG A 3 -24.77 9.29 -43.57
C ARG A 3 -23.72 10.40 -43.76
N HIS A 4 -23.16 10.91 -42.66
CA HIS A 4 -21.95 11.74 -42.68
C HIS A 4 -20.79 10.85 -42.23
N GLN A 5 -19.88 10.56 -43.16
CA GLN A 5 -18.59 9.91 -42.87
C GLN A 5 -17.58 11.00 -42.51
N TRP A 6 -17.03 10.93 -41.30
CA TRP A 6 -15.84 11.68 -40.92
C TRP A 6 -14.62 10.79 -41.12
N LEU A 7 -13.72 11.21 -42.01
CA LEU A 7 -12.38 10.65 -42.19
C LEU A 7 -11.45 11.35 -41.19
N LEU A 8 -10.95 10.62 -40.19
CA LEU A 8 -9.85 11.06 -39.34
C LEU A 8 -8.55 10.45 -39.87
N SER A 9 -7.67 11.33 -40.36
CA SER A 9 -6.32 11.04 -40.79
C SER A 9 -5.43 10.67 -39.59
N LEU A 10 -4.87 9.47 -39.64
CA LEU A 10 -3.90 8.97 -38.66
C LEU A 10 -2.49 9.42 -39.08
N SER A 11 -1.91 10.38 -38.37
CA SER A 11 -0.52 10.79 -38.56
C SER A 11 0.39 9.88 -37.74
N LEU A 12 1.21 9.09 -38.43
CA LEU A 12 2.25 8.22 -37.88
C LEU A 12 3.45 9.10 -37.49
N ALA A 13 3.75 9.21 -36.18
CA ALA A 13 4.95 9.89 -35.70
C ALA A 13 6.06 8.84 -35.48
N THR A 14 7.13 8.99 -36.26
CA THR A 14 8.36 8.18 -36.20
C THR A 14 9.19 8.59 -34.98
N MET A 15 9.40 7.67 -34.03
CA MET A 15 10.37 7.86 -32.94
C MET A 15 11.77 7.45 -33.41
N THR A 16 12.68 8.41 -33.45
CA THR A 16 14.13 8.23 -33.63
C THR A 16 14.76 7.69 -32.34
N ALA A 17 15.42 6.55 -32.43
CA ALA A 17 16.26 5.99 -31.38
C ALA A 17 17.57 6.79 -31.28
N PHE A 18 17.90 7.30 -30.10
CA PHE A 18 19.22 7.82 -29.77
C PHE A 18 19.99 6.74 -29.02
N SER A 19 21.02 6.19 -29.66
CA SER A 19 22.08 5.43 -29.00
C SER A 19 23.07 6.42 -28.39
N PHE A 20 23.25 6.37 -27.07
CA PHE A 20 24.38 7.01 -26.41
C PHE A 20 25.52 6.01 -26.30
N GLY A 21 26.67 6.43 -26.82
CA GLY A 21 27.91 5.66 -26.88
C GLY A 21 28.59 5.55 -25.52
N CYS A 22 29.36 4.48 -25.39
CA CYS A 22 30.35 4.29 -24.36
C CYS A 22 31.46 5.34 -24.51
N GLU A 23 31.84 5.99 -23.42
CA GLU A 23 33.14 6.66 -23.28
C GLU A 23 33.99 5.84 -22.33
N ASP A 24 35.13 5.39 -22.87
CA ASP A 24 36.24 4.71 -22.24
C ASP A 24 37.08 5.67 -21.39
N ASP A 25 37.91 5.07 -20.53
CA ASP A 25 39.15 5.58 -19.95
C ASP A 25 39.09 6.72 -18.91
N ASP A 26 39.53 6.39 -17.69
CA ASP A 26 40.82 6.93 -17.21
C ASP A 26 41.26 6.16 -15.94
N ASP A 27 42.19 5.23 -16.17
CA ASP A 27 43.02 4.62 -15.13
C ASP A 27 43.83 5.70 -14.40
N ASN A 28 43.53 5.92 -13.12
CA ASN A 28 44.41 6.66 -12.22
C ASN A 28 44.65 5.86 -10.94
N ASP A 29 45.52 4.86 -11.07
CA ASP A 29 46.06 4.06 -9.97
C ASP A 29 46.96 4.93 -9.07
N VAL A 30 46.35 5.53 -8.05
CA VAL A 30 47.08 6.13 -6.93
C VAL A 30 47.47 5.01 -5.95
N ILE A 31 48.72 4.60 -6.00
CA ILE A 31 49.32 3.72 -4.98
C ILE A 31 49.48 4.54 -3.69
N VAL A 32 48.52 4.44 -2.78
CA VAL A 32 48.60 5.03 -1.44
C VAL A 32 49.40 4.08 -0.55
N GLU A 33 50.54 4.55 -0.06
CA GLU A 33 51.41 3.84 0.87
C GLU A 33 50.65 3.53 2.18
N ALA A 34 50.47 2.24 2.47
CA ALA A 34 49.68 1.77 3.60
C ALA A 34 50.34 2.13 4.94
N ALA A 35 49.75 3.09 5.67
CA ALA A 35 50.10 3.36 7.06
C ALA A 35 49.81 2.12 7.92
N SER A 36 50.75 1.77 8.80
CA SER A 36 50.61 0.63 9.71
C SER A 36 49.34 0.75 10.57
N PRO A 37 48.55 -0.33 10.72
CA PRO A 37 47.32 -0.30 11.50
C PRO A 37 47.66 -0.02 12.95
N SER A 38 47.11 1.08 13.49
CA SER A 38 47.13 1.33 14.92
C SER A 38 46.31 0.24 15.61
N PRO A 39 46.76 -0.32 16.76
CA PRO A 39 46.00 -1.29 17.53
C PRO A 39 44.72 -0.64 18.05
N THR A 40 43.61 -0.85 17.36
CA THR A 40 42.27 -0.46 17.80
C THR A 40 41.90 -1.32 18.98
N THR A 41 41.91 -0.70 20.16
CA THR A 41 41.32 -1.31 21.35
C THR A 41 39.81 -1.42 21.08
N PRO A 42 39.20 -2.62 21.16
CA PRO A 42 37.77 -2.77 20.94
C PRO A 42 37.02 -2.03 22.04
N THR A 43 36.46 -0.87 21.69
CA THR A 43 35.47 -0.19 22.53
C THR A 43 34.30 -1.16 22.72
N PRO A 44 33.93 -1.53 23.95
CA PRO A 44 32.73 -2.30 24.20
C PRO A 44 31.55 -1.49 23.69
N GLY A 45 31.01 -1.89 22.53
CA GLY A 45 29.82 -1.27 21.97
C GLY A 45 28.66 -1.53 22.93
N LEU A 46 28.08 -0.47 23.48
CA LEU A 46 26.77 -0.55 24.12
C LEU A 46 25.77 -0.92 23.03
N THR A 47 25.53 -2.21 22.83
CA THR A 47 24.38 -2.68 22.05
C THR A 47 23.16 -2.49 22.93
N SER A 48 22.48 -1.36 22.81
CA SER A 48 21.10 -1.28 23.27
C SER A 48 20.32 -2.41 22.59
N PRO A 49 19.54 -3.21 23.33
CA PRO A 49 18.69 -4.21 22.72
C PRO A 49 17.74 -3.49 21.76
N THR A 50 17.86 -3.77 20.46
CA THR A 50 16.87 -3.36 19.48
C THR A 50 15.60 -4.14 19.81
N VAL A 51 14.62 -3.46 20.38
CA VAL A 51 13.29 -4.03 20.57
C VAL A 51 12.65 -4.04 19.19
N GLU A 52 12.59 -5.20 18.55
CA GLU A 52 11.89 -5.36 17.27
C GLU A 52 10.41 -5.01 17.44
N ALA A 53 9.87 -4.22 16.52
CA ALA A 53 8.45 -3.94 16.48
C ALA A 53 7.61 -5.22 16.41
N THR A 54 6.56 -5.27 17.23
CA THR A 54 5.52 -6.29 17.16
C THR A 54 4.25 -5.70 16.55
N LEU A 55 3.31 -6.50 16.07
CA LEU A 55 2.01 -5.95 15.64
C LEU A 55 1.26 -5.23 16.77
N PRO A 56 1.03 -5.84 17.96
CA PRO A 56 0.15 -5.25 18.97
C PRO A 56 0.63 -3.89 19.46
N GLY A 57 -0.27 -2.90 19.42
CA GLY A 57 -0.03 -1.54 19.89
C GLY A 57 0.70 -0.62 18.90
N ASN A 58 1.02 -1.10 17.69
CA ASN A 58 1.75 -0.32 16.69
C ASN A 58 0.88 0.16 15.53
N THR A 59 1.31 1.27 14.92
CA THR A 59 0.79 1.80 13.67
C THR A 59 1.84 1.62 12.59
N PHE A 60 1.45 1.16 11.42
CA PHE A 60 2.32 1.02 10.26
C PHE A 60 1.73 1.80 9.08
N GLU A 61 2.56 2.55 8.37
CA GLU A 61 2.17 3.37 7.21
C GLU A 61 3.00 2.99 5.99
N SER A 62 2.32 2.81 4.86
CA SER A 62 3.00 2.61 3.59
C SER A 62 3.59 3.93 3.09
N THR A 63 4.59 3.82 2.23
CA THR A 63 4.93 4.91 1.31
C THR A 63 3.79 5.11 0.30
N CYS A 64 3.98 6.05 -0.63
CA CYS A 64 3.09 6.14 -1.78
C CYS A 64 3.14 4.85 -2.61
N LEU A 65 1.97 4.30 -2.91
CA LEU A 65 1.79 3.08 -3.71
C LEU A 65 1.04 3.42 -4.99
N GLU A 66 1.38 2.78 -6.09
CA GLU A 66 0.59 2.87 -7.33
C GLU A 66 -0.76 2.16 -7.16
N THR A 67 -1.82 2.76 -7.71
CA THR A 67 -3.13 2.12 -7.82
C THR A 67 -3.81 2.51 -9.13
N ARG A 68 -4.86 1.76 -9.47
CA ARG A 68 -5.75 2.03 -10.62
C ARG A 68 -7.22 1.85 -10.23
N LEU A 69 -7.52 1.80 -8.94
CA LEU A 69 -8.88 1.68 -8.45
C LEU A 69 -9.62 3.00 -8.69
N LEU A 70 -10.82 2.93 -9.29
CA LEU A 70 -11.69 4.09 -9.51
C LEU A 70 -11.02 5.27 -10.24
N ASP A 71 -10.16 4.97 -11.22
CA ASP A 71 -9.38 5.98 -11.97
C ASP A 71 -8.39 6.80 -11.10
N MET A 72 -8.12 6.35 -9.86
CA MET A 72 -7.10 6.92 -8.97
C MET A 72 -5.74 6.32 -9.32
N MET A 73 -4.68 7.10 -9.15
CA MET A 73 -3.34 6.77 -9.65
C MET A 73 -2.39 6.33 -8.54
N SER A 74 -2.58 6.84 -7.33
CA SER A 74 -1.79 6.44 -6.16
C SER A 74 -2.59 6.38 -4.87
N THR A 75 -2.02 5.74 -3.86
CA THR A 75 -2.60 5.62 -2.53
C THR A 75 -1.56 5.51 -1.41
N THR A 76 -1.91 5.95 -0.22
CA THR A 76 -1.21 5.65 1.03
C THR A 76 -2.09 4.82 1.94
N ARG A 77 -1.50 3.88 2.67
CA ARG A 77 -2.20 2.97 3.58
C ARG A 77 -1.66 3.10 5.00
N ARG A 78 -2.55 3.19 5.97
CA ARG A 78 -2.25 3.14 7.40
C ARG A 78 -2.96 1.96 8.03
N LEU A 79 -2.21 1.13 8.74
CA LEU A 79 -2.69 -0.01 9.52
C LEU A 79 -2.42 0.25 11.00
N VAL A 80 -3.45 0.19 11.83
CA VAL A 80 -3.37 0.33 13.28
C VAL A 80 -3.76 -0.99 13.92
N PHE A 81 -2.82 -1.61 14.62
CA PHE A 81 -3.01 -2.88 15.33
C PHE A 81 -3.18 -2.59 16.82
N GLY A 82 -4.42 -2.68 17.31
CA GLY A 82 -4.74 -2.50 18.73
C GLY A 82 -4.17 -3.63 19.59
N ALA A 83 -3.78 -3.31 20.83
CA ALA A 83 -3.18 -4.29 21.73
C ALA A 83 -4.11 -5.45 22.11
N ALA A 84 -5.43 -5.28 21.98
CA ALA A 84 -6.42 -6.31 22.26
C ALA A 84 -6.94 -7.01 21.00
N GLY A 85 -6.24 -6.87 19.87
CA GLY A 85 -6.58 -7.53 18.60
C GLY A 85 -7.49 -6.71 17.69
N GLU A 86 -7.69 -5.42 17.96
CA GLU A 86 -8.41 -4.52 17.05
C GLU A 86 -7.57 -4.19 15.81
N LEU A 87 -8.23 -3.99 14.68
CA LEU A 87 -7.60 -3.50 13.46
C LEU A 87 -8.35 -2.28 12.94
N SER A 88 -7.60 -1.26 12.53
CA SER A 88 -8.10 -0.19 11.68
C SER A 88 -7.19 -0.02 10.47
N LYS A 89 -7.78 0.00 9.28
CA LYS A 89 -7.09 0.34 8.03
C LYS A 89 -7.68 1.65 7.50
N THR A 90 -6.82 2.59 7.15
CA THR A 90 -7.17 3.79 6.39
C THR A 90 -6.38 3.77 5.09
N GLU A 91 -7.06 3.93 3.97
CA GLU A 91 -6.46 4.04 2.63
C GLU A 91 -6.90 5.38 2.03
N THR A 92 -5.93 6.21 1.68
CA THR A 92 -6.18 7.53 1.08
C THR A 92 -5.77 7.46 -0.38
N PHE A 93 -6.68 7.79 -1.28
CA PHE A 93 -6.46 7.73 -2.72
C PHE A 93 -6.24 9.11 -3.31
N PHE A 94 -5.40 9.17 -4.33
CA PHE A 94 -5.02 10.40 -5.02
C PHE A 94 -5.17 10.25 -6.53
N LEU A 95 -5.47 11.35 -7.23
CA LEU A 95 -5.51 11.39 -8.69
C LEU A 95 -4.10 11.45 -9.32
N GLY A 96 -3.10 11.95 -8.59
CA GLY A 96 -1.70 11.96 -9.00
C GLY A 96 -1.00 10.64 -8.66
N ASP A 97 0.19 10.41 -9.22
CA ASP A 97 1.04 9.24 -8.97
C ASP A 97 1.99 9.42 -7.77
N ASP A 98 1.99 10.60 -7.14
CA ASP A 98 2.95 11.02 -6.12
C ASP A 98 2.39 11.07 -4.69
N CYS A 99 1.13 10.66 -4.48
CA CYS A 99 0.41 10.83 -3.22
C CYS A 99 0.51 12.27 -2.66
N GLY A 100 0.43 13.26 -3.56
CA GLY A 100 0.57 14.67 -3.24
C GLY A 100 -0.55 15.24 -2.34
N THR A 101 -0.65 16.56 -2.29
CA THR A 101 -1.42 17.28 -1.25
C THR A 101 -2.94 17.19 -1.36
N SER A 102 -3.48 16.59 -2.43
CA SER A 102 -4.91 16.65 -2.74
C SER A 102 -5.52 15.25 -2.76
N PRO A 103 -5.85 14.69 -1.58
CA PRO A 103 -6.53 13.40 -1.50
C PRO A 103 -7.91 13.51 -2.14
N TYR A 104 -8.35 12.41 -2.76
CA TYR A 104 -9.57 12.36 -3.58
C TYR A 104 -10.67 11.54 -2.91
N LEU A 105 -10.28 10.47 -2.23
CA LEU A 105 -11.16 9.56 -1.51
C LEU A 105 -10.41 9.01 -0.30
N VAL A 106 -11.10 8.91 0.84
CA VAL A 106 -10.64 8.11 1.98
C VAL A 106 -11.53 6.89 2.11
N TYR A 107 -10.88 5.72 2.13
CA TYR A 107 -11.48 4.44 2.49
C TYR A 107 -11.01 4.07 3.90
N GLU A 108 -11.97 3.74 4.76
CA GLU A 108 -11.67 3.27 6.11
C GLU A 108 -12.37 1.95 6.36
N SER A 109 -11.65 1.05 7.03
CA SER A 109 -12.21 -0.19 7.51
C SER A 109 -11.75 -0.48 8.93
N THR A 110 -12.62 -1.13 9.70
CA THR A 110 -12.32 -1.58 11.05
C THR A 110 -12.65 -3.05 11.21
N GLY A 111 -11.99 -3.69 12.15
CA GLY A 111 -12.16 -5.10 12.40
C GLY A 111 -11.29 -5.61 13.52
N THR A 112 -10.93 -6.88 13.42
CA THR A 112 -10.01 -7.54 14.35
C THR A 112 -8.93 -8.27 13.58
N TYR A 113 -7.83 -8.58 14.25
CA TYR A 113 -6.80 -9.48 13.76
C TYR A 113 -6.47 -10.55 14.81
N SER A 114 -5.98 -11.69 14.34
CA SER A 114 -5.48 -12.77 15.18
C SER A 114 -4.16 -13.26 14.63
N ASP A 115 -3.10 -13.05 15.40
CA ASP A 115 -1.83 -13.73 15.18
C ASP A 115 -2.02 -15.23 15.41
N LYS A 116 -1.59 -16.05 14.44
CA LYS A 116 -1.66 -17.51 14.47
C LYS A 116 -0.30 -18.16 14.71
N GLY A 117 0.72 -17.35 14.97
CA GLY A 117 2.09 -17.79 15.23
C GLY A 117 2.88 -18.12 13.97
N PRO A 118 4.04 -18.77 14.12
CA PRO A 118 4.96 -19.03 13.02
C PRO A 118 4.34 -19.80 11.86
N ASN A 119 4.69 -19.41 10.64
CA ASN A 119 4.33 -20.15 9.43
C ASN A 119 5.28 -21.34 9.23
N SER A 120 4.73 -22.55 9.09
CA SER A 120 5.51 -23.77 8.86
C SER A 120 6.16 -23.83 7.48
N ASP A 121 5.57 -23.14 6.50
CA ASP A 121 5.93 -23.24 5.09
C ASP A 121 6.88 -22.12 4.67
N LEU A 122 6.95 -21.03 5.43
CA LEU A 122 7.83 -19.89 5.18
C LEU A 122 8.54 -19.45 6.47
N VAL A 123 9.79 -19.89 6.62
CA VAL A 123 10.66 -19.57 7.77
C VAL A 123 10.81 -18.05 7.93
N GLY A 124 10.69 -17.57 9.18
CA GLY A 124 10.80 -16.14 9.52
C GLY A 124 9.52 -15.34 9.36
N SER A 125 8.42 -15.97 8.95
CA SER A 125 7.10 -15.35 8.86
C SER A 125 6.11 -15.91 9.87
N ASN A 126 5.06 -15.15 10.13
CA ASN A 126 3.93 -15.55 10.96
C ASN A 126 2.63 -15.56 10.14
N ASN A 127 1.69 -16.38 10.56
CA ASN A 127 0.33 -16.42 10.02
C ASN A 127 -0.54 -15.38 10.75
N ILE A 128 -1.39 -14.66 10.02
CA ILE A 128 -2.34 -13.71 10.58
C ILE A 128 -3.71 -13.86 9.92
N ASP A 129 -4.77 -13.70 10.70
CA ASP A 129 -6.13 -13.65 10.18
C ASP A 129 -6.74 -12.30 10.50
N PHE A 130 -7.43 -11.69 9.52
CA PHE A 130 -8.19 -10.47 9.69
C PHE A 130 -9.68 -10.76 9.63
N ALA A 131 -10.49 -10.03 10.39
CA ALA A 131 -11.93 -10.06 10.29
C ALA A 131 -12.48 -8.63 10.21
N ILE A 132 -12.91 -8.24 9.02
CA ILE A 132 -13.45 -6.92 8.72
C ILE A 132 -14.89 -6.83 9.24
N GLN A 133 -15.17 -5.78 10.00
CA GLN A 133 -16.46 -5.53 10.63
C GLN A 133 -17.21 -4.37 9.99
N SER A 134 -16.50 -3.30 9.64
CA SER A 134 -17.13 -2.15 8.97
C SER A 134 -16.22 -1.55 7.90
N THR A 135 -16.85 -0.94 6.91
CA THR A 135 -16.21 -0.22 5.80
C THR A 135 -16.94 1.08 5.54
N SER A 136 -16.19 2.12 5.22
CA SER A 136 -16.72 3.46 5.00
C SER A 136 -15.90 4.22 3.98
N LEU A 137 -16.57 5.17 3.30
CA LEU A 137 -15.98 6.02 2.29
C LEU A 137 -16.25 7.48 2.62
N THR A 138 -15.26 8.33 2.40
CA THR A 138 -15.37 9.79 2.54
C THR A 138 -14.85 10.45 1.26
N PRO A 139 -15.74 10.96 0.38
CA PRO A 139 -15.29 11.65 -0.83
C PRO A 139 -14.72 13.02 -0.45
N LEU A 140 -13.51 13.33 -0.93
CA LEU A 140 -12.79 14.56 -0.61
C LEU A 140 -12.74 15.54 -1.79
N SER A 141 -13.55 15.31 -2.82
CA SER A 141 -13.70 16.25 -3.93
C SER A 141 -15.13 16.31 -4.47
N GLU A 142 -15.52 17.49 -4.93
CA GLU A 142 -16.82 17.74 -5.57
C GLU A 142 -17.02 16.88 -6.83
N LEU A 143 -15.94 16.67 -7.59
CA LEU A 143 -15.99 15.82 -8.79
C LEU A 143 -16.35 14.38 -8.44
N LEU A 144 -15.80 13.84 -7.34
CA LEU A 144 -16.12 12.50 -6.89
C LEU A 144 -17.55 12.40 -6.37
N VAL A 145 -18.02 13.40 -5.62
CA VAL A 145 -19.42 13.47 -5.15
C VAL A 145 -20.40 13.45 -6.33
N VAL A 146 -20.17 14.27 -7.36
CA VAL A 146 -21.00 14.29 -8.58
C VAL A 146 -20.97 12.93 -9.28
N SER A 147 -19.78 12.33 -9.42
CA SER A 147 -19.62 11.00 -10.04
C SER A 147 -20.38 9.92 -9.27
N PHE A 148 -20.21 9.87 -7.94
CA PHE A 148 -20.87 8.90 -7.07
C PHE A 148 -22.39 9.05 -7.11
N ASN A 149 -22.91 10.28 -7.01
CA ASN A 149 -24.35 10.53 -7.07
C ASN A 149 -24.95 10.20 -8.44
N THR A 150 -24.23 10.50 -9.53
CA THR A 150 -24.68 10.20 -10.89
C THR A 150 -24.76 8.69 -11.14
N ARG A 151 -23.74 7.95 -10.69
CA ARG A 151 -23.65 6.49 -10.86
C ARG A 151 -24.44 5.70 -9.82
N GLN A 152 -24.93 6.37 -8.78
CA GLN A 152 -25.52 5.73 -7.61
C GLN A 152 -24.53 4.77 -6.94
N TYR A 153 -23.29 5.23 -6.73
CA TYR A 153 -22.19 4.40 -6.25
C TYR A 153 -22.55 3.73 -4.93
N CYS A 154 -22.30 2.42 -4.83
CA CYS A 154 -22.76 1.56 -3.72
C CYS A 154 -24.29 1.59 -3.48
N GLY A 155 -25.10 1.94 -4.49
CA GLY A 155 -26.55 2.11 -4.37
C GLY A 155 -27.00 3.43 -3.71
N LYS A 156 -26.10 4.37 -3.43
CA LYS A 156 -26.38 5.65 -2.74
C LYS A 156 -26.35 6.84 -3.71
N LYS A 157 -27.16 7.88 -3.45
CA LYS A 157 -27.28 9.09 -4.31
C LYS A 157 -27.17 10.42 -3.56
N ASP A 158 -26.88 10.34 -2.28
CA ASP A 158 -26.82 11.41 -1.31
C ASP A 158 -25.41 11.57 -0.76
N TRP A 159 -24.39 11.29 -1.58
CA TRP A 159 -23.01 11.56 -1.25
C TRP A 159 -22.80 13.06 -1.09
N VAL A 160 -22.07 13.42 -0.03
CA VAL A 160 -21.72 14.80 0.32
C VAL A 160 -20.22 14.87 0.53
N LEU A 161 -19.62 16.00 0.13
CA LEU A 161 -18.21 16.28 0.32
C LEU A 161 -17.84 16.19 1.81
N ASP A 162 -16.69 15.57 2.09
CA ASP A 162 -16.12 15.41 3.44
C ASP A 162 -17.04 14.68 4.44
N GLN A 163 -18.08 13.99 3.95
CA GLN A 163 -18.96 13.20 4.79
C GLN A 163 -18.58 11.72 4.73
N LYS A 164 -18.24 11.16 5.90
CA LYS A 164 -18.04 9.72 6.06
C LYS A 164 -19.36 8.99 5.91
N VAL A 165 -19.41 8.04 4.98
CA VAL A 165 -20.58 7.22 4.68
C VAL A 165 -20.25 5.76 4.90
N ASP A 166 -21.05 5.10 5.73
CA ASP A 166 -20.99 3.65 5.91
C ASP A 166 -21.47 2.92 4.65
N VAL A 167 -20.60 2.04 4.14
CA VAL A 167 -20.86 1.20 2.96
C VAL A 167 -20.69 -0.30 3.28
N THR A 168 -20.69 -0.64 4.56
CA THR A 168 -20.64 -2.01 5.09
C THR A 168 -21.71 -2.87 4.41
N GLY A 169 -21.27 -3.84 3.62
CA GLY A 169 -22.10 -4.87 2.99
C GLY A 169 -22.79 -4.44 1.71
N LEU A 170 -22.46 -3.24 1.23
CA LEU A 170 -22.93 -2.75 -0.06
C LEU A 170 -21.97 -3.22 -1.17
N SER A 171 -22.54 -3.53 -2.32
CA SER A 171 -21.76 -3.79 -3.53
C SER A 171 -21.45 -2.46 -4.21
N CYS A 172 -20.18 -2.10 -4.27
CA CYS A 172 -19.70 -0.91 -4.95
C CYS A 172 -19.05 -1.34 -6.28
N ASP A 173 -19.31 -0.62 -7.38
CA ASP A 173 -18.68 -0.96 -8.66
C ASP A 173 -17.16 -1.03 -8.48
N SER A 174 -16.53 -2.11 -8.95
CA SER A 174 -15.08 -2.42 -8.86
C SER A 174 -14.48 -2.59 -7.44
N LEU A 175 -15.24 -2.31 -6.38
CA LEU A 175 -14.85 -2.57 -5.01
C LEU A 175 -15.83 -3.58 -4.42
N SER A 176 -15.43 -4.85 -4.42
CA SER A 176 -16.13 -5.90 -3.69
C SER A 176 -15.95 -5.70 -2.19
N LEU A 177 -16.64 -4.72 -1.60
CA LEU A 177 -16.63 -4.45 -0.15
C LEU A 177 -17.45 -5.52 0.59
N ASN A 178 -17.08 -6.78 0.41
CA ASN A 178 -17.77 -7.90 1.00
C ASN A 178 -17.58 -7.84 2.52
N THR A 179 -18.63 -7.47 3.23
CA THR A 179 -18.70 -7.71 4.67
C THR A 179 -19.03 -9.16 4.90
N ALA A 180 -18.00 -9.97 5.00
CA ALA A 180 -17.92 -11.23 5.73
C ALA A 180 -16.97 -12.14 4.99
N THR A 181 -15.78 -12.33 5.55
CA THR A 181 -15.16 -13.61 5.89
C THR A 181 -13.73 -13.29 6.30
N GLN A 182 -13.24 -14.07 7.24
CA GLN A 182 -11.86 -14.02 7.71
C GLN A 182 -10.89 -13.99 6.52
N ALA A 183 -10.00 -13.01 6.46
CA ALA A 183 -8.95 -12.90 5.46
C ALA A 183 -7.67 -13.53 6.05
N ALA A 184 -7.25 -14.66 5.50
CA ALA A 184 -6.02 -15.33 5.91
C ALA A 184 -4.81 -14.73 5.18
N ASP A 185 -3.78 -14.34 5.91
CA ASP A 185 -2.56 -13.75 5.35
C ASP A 185 -1.29 -14.17 6.11
N ILE A 186 -0.12 -13.78 5.63
CA ILE A 186 1.15 -13.93 6.33
C ILE A 186 1.76 -12.55 6.56
N TYR A 187 2.61 -12.44 7.57
CA TYR A 187 3.34 -11.21 7.81
C TYR A 187 4.76 -11.48 8.28
N VAL A 188 5.61 -10.49 8.04
CA VAL A 188 6.98 -10.41 8.56
C VAL A 188 7.19 -8.98 9.08
N VAL A 189 7.84 -8.86 10.23
CA VAL A 189 8.35 -7.57 10.71
C VAL A 189 9.87 -7.68 10.78
N GLU A 190 10.57 -6.84 10.03
CA GLU A 190 12.03 -6.76 9.97
C GLU A 190 12.43 -5.29 10.04
N ASP A 191 13.32 -4.92 10.97
CA ASP A 191 13.80 -3.53 11.13
C ASP A 191 12.67 -2.49 11.20
N ASP A 192 11.62 -2.78 11.98
CA ASP A 192 10.41 -1.96 12.14
C ASP A 192 9.61 -1.73 10.83
N VAL A 193 9.82 -2.60 9.85
CA VAL A 193 9.09 -2.65 8.58
C VAL A 193 8.19 -3.88 8.56
N LEU A 194 6.88 -3.64 8.47
CA LEU A 194 5.89 -4.66 8.23
C LEU A 194 5.79 -4.95 6.73
N TYR A 195 5.80 -6.24 6.40
CA TYR A 195 5.48 -6.78 5.09
C TYR A 195 4.33 -7.79 5.22
N LEU A 196 3.42 -7.80 4.24
CA LEU A 196 2.25 -8.69 4.18
C LEU A 196 2.40 -9.68 3.02
N GLY A 197 1.47 -10.63 2.86
CA GLY A 197 1.54 -11.60 1.77
C GLY A 197 1.42 -10.99 0.37
N SER A 198 2.04 -11.61 -0.63
CA SER A 198 2.10 -11.16 -2.04
C SER A 198 0.75 -11.04 -2.74
N THR A 199 -0.26 -11.75 -2.25
CA THR A 199 -1.63 -11.68 -2.78
C THR A 199 -2.59 -11.05 -1.78
N PHE A 200 -2.06 -10.31 -0.80
CA PHE A 200 -2.90 -9.64 0.18
C PHE A 200 -3.77 -8.58 -0.49
N ASN A 201 -5.05 -8.89 -0.60
CA ASN A 201 -6.08 -7.94 -0.94
C ASN A 201 -7.09 -7.92 0.20
N TYR A 202 -6.85 -7.03 1.17
CA TYR A 202 -7.69 -6.86 2.36
C TYR A 202 -9.18 -6.80 2.01
N ASP A 203 -9.52 -6.12 0.91
CA ASP A 203 -10.91 -5.82 0.54
C ASP A 203 -11.55 -6.92 -0.31
N SER A 204 -10.77 -7.84 -0.91
CA SER A 204 -11.30 -8.93 -1.74
C SER A 204 -11.11 -10.33 -1.15
N ALA A 205 -10.67 -10.45 0.09
CA ALA A 205 -10.14 -11.69 0.66
C ALA A 205 -11.18 -12.76 1.05
N LYS A 206 -12.42 -12.67 0.56
CA LYS A 206 -13.41 -13.72 0.83
C LYS A 206 -12.89 -15.07 0.32
N ASP A 207 -12.72 -16.00 1.25
CA ASP A 207 -12.18 -17.34 0.99
C ASP A 207 -10.78 -17.33 0.32
N ALA A 208 -10.01 -16.26 0.52
CA ALA A 208 -8.66 -16.19 -0.03
C ALA A 208 -7.76 -17.23 0.61
N THR A 209 -7.08 -18.02 -0.23
CA THR A 209 -6.00 -18.89 0.20
C THR A 209 -4.90 -18.04 0.82
N ARG A 210 -4.39 -18.46 1.99
CA ARG A 210 -3.26 -17.80 2.63
C ARG A 210 -2.08 -17.70 1.65
N PRO A 211 -1.45 -16.52 1.49
CA PRO A 211 -0.30 -16.38 0.61
C PRO A 211 0.87 -17.26 1.08
N THR A 212 1.68 -17.72 0.13
CA THR A 212 2.87 -18.54 0.39
C THR A 212 4.17 -17.74 0.28
N SER A 213 4.09 -16.44 -0.04
CA SER A 213 5.22 -15.52 -0.12
C SER A 213 4.80 -14.13 0.36
N VAL A 214 5.79 -13.37 0.82
CA VAL A 214 5.65 -12.00 1.31
C VAL A 214 5.85 -11.02 0.15
N ASP A 215 5.03 -9.98 0.08
CA ASP A 215 5.24 -8.83 -0.78
C ASP A 215 6.34 -7.94 -0.17
N ARG A 216 7.52 -7.91 -0.80
CA ARG A 216 8.63 -7.06 -0.35
C ARG A 216 8.64 -5.70 -1.06
N ASP A 217 7.83 -5.53 -2.11
CA ASP A 217 7.71 -4.27 -2.84
C ASP A 217 6.77 -3.30 -2.10
N VAL A 218 5.84 -3.84 -1.30
CA VAL A 218 4.95 -3.07 -0.42
C VAL A 218 5.42 -3.17 1.04
N SER A 219 5.96 -2.07 1.55
CA SER A 219 6.43 -1.96 2.93
C SER A 219 5.58 -0.99 3.74
N TYR A 220 5.42 -1.27 5.04
CA TYR A 220 4.77 -0.37 5.98
C TYR A 220 5.70 -0.09 7.17
N ARG A 221 5.94 1.18 7.49
CA ARG A 221 6.87 1.60 8.54
C ARG A 221 6.14 2.21 9.72
N ILE A 222 6.72 2.11 10.91
CA ILE A 222 6.24 2.88 12.05
C ILE A 222 6.43 4.37 11.77
N PRO A 223 5.39 5.21 11.90
CA PRO A 223 5.52 6.65 11.71
C PRO A 223 6.60 7.22 12.65
N SER A 224 7.50 8.05 12.11
CA SER A 224 8.45 8.76 12.96
C SER A 224 7.70 9.75 13.86
N ILE A 225 8.00 9.71 15.16
CA ILE A 225 7.55 10.75 16.09
C ILE A 225 8.29 12.04 15.68
N GLN A 226 7.57 12.97 15.07
CA GLN A 226 8.07 14.32 14.78
C GLN A 226 8.00 15.21 16.02
#